data_AF-A0A953M5I7-F1
#
_entry.id   AF-A0A953M5I7-F1
#
_cell.length_a   1.000
_cell.length_b   1.000
_cell.length_c   1.000
_cell.angle_alpha   90.00
_cell.angle_beta   90.00
_cell.angle_gamma   90.00
#
_symmetry.space_group_name_H-M   'P 1'
#
loop_
_entity.id
_entity.type
_entity.pdbx_description
1 polymer ?
#
loop_
_entity_poly.entity_id
_entity_poly.type
_entity_poly.pdbx_seq_one_letter_code
_entity_poly.pdbx_strand_id
1 'polypeptide(L)'
;MGKPAAILATHHEPALLPATGRDHAALAILPFTVASGGTEPVTVAYQMEVDEQTRRVSVTLDTARSVRLPMPSDQTVLLGLLQLSLRVPEPSERLHFSRRDLFDVLQWGNRHDGYTRLREALHRLAALVITMHSEVLARDGRAYQQRDQAVHLVDRYDIGNGYDAPCFIVWGDIVREGFALGDFKRLDWDLLLALGNPTAMQLYRLLDRVTLAGGQEWRIGWRPLASALGMSPESYARPARFRQVLEPHLETLAEHEVIDGFEYERGGRFVFHIRNYLRAQIRRVLEELGVYGPAARQLVAGYDEPAIMAQVDCLQHGTRPRPKEAGGYLVTAVRERYELRYPEDEPAAFVGLWELLGDEERRLYHEAGLRLCGVRDSLFETNDDPGVWPLEFRAVVRFMVCNGLDPEEVLRRPRALVAGGVG
;
A
#
# COMPACT_ATOMS: atom_id res chain seq x y z
N MET A 1 20.07 13.92 -54.57
CA MET A 1 18.70 13.53 -54.18
C MET A 1 18.82 12.35 -53.22
N GLY A 2 18.90 12.66 -51.92
CA GLY A 2 19.05 11.67 -50.85
C GLY A 2 17.69 11.22 -50.34
N LYS A 3 17.50 9.90 -50.23
CA LYS A 3 16.34 9.29 -49.54
C LYS A 3 16.46 9.59 -48.03
N PRO A 4 15.38 9.96 -47.34
CA PRO A 4 15.41 10.08 -45.89
C PRO A 4 15.53 8.69 -45.26
N ALA A 5 16.48 8.54 -44.35
CA ALA A 5 16.66 7.37 -43.52
C ALA A 5 15.48 7.24 -42.55
N ALA A 6 14.83 6.07 -42.57
CA ALA A 6 13.85 5.69 -41.58
C ALA A 6 14.57 5.52 -40.23
N ILE A 7 14.20 6.34 -39.25
CA ILE A 7 14.58 6.16 -37.87
C ILE A 7 13.79 4.95 -37.36
N LEU A 8 14.44 3.79 -37.33
CA LEU A 8 13.98 2.64 -36.58
C LEU A 8 14.09 3.01 -35.10
N ALA A 9 12.96 3.38 -34.51
CA ALA A 9 12.82 3.45 -33.06
C ALA A 9 13.05 2.03 -32.52
N THR A 10 14.22 1.83 -31.91
CA THR A 10 14.60 0.60 -31.25
C THR A 10 13.67 0.34 -30.07
N HIS A 11 13.15 -0.88 -30.04
CA HIS A 11 12.27 -1.44 -29.03
C HIS A 11 12.70 -1.10 -27.60
N HIS A 12 11.79 -0.50 -26.83
CA HIS A 12 11.86 -0.44 -25.38
C HIS A 12 11.46 -1.80 -24.80
N GLU A 13 12.44 -2.56 -24.32
CA GLU A 13 12.28 -3.36 -23.10
C GLU A 13 13.06 -2.64 -22.00
N PRO A 14 12.48 -2.48 -20.79
CA PRO A 14 12.25 -3.63 -19.92
C PRO A 14 10.82 -3.68 -19.34
N ALA A 15 10.13 -4.79 -19.55
CA ALA A 15 8.97 -5.15 -18.73
C ALA A 15 9.43 -5.86 -17.46
N LEU A 16 9.82 -5.07 -16.44
CA LEU A 16 9.81 -5.53 -15.04
C LEU A 16 9.12 -4.47 -14.18
N LEU A 17 7.92 -4.84 -13.76
CA LEU A 17 7.04 -4.12 -12.82
C LEU A 17 7.79 -3.76 -11.54
N PRO A 18 7.43 -2.66 -10.84
CA PRO A 18 8.11 -2.29 -9.61
C PRO A 18 7.84 -3.33 -8.51
N ALA A 19 8.88 -3.72 -7.78
CA ALA A 19 8.80 -4.45 -6.50
C ALA A 19 8.03 -3.69 -5.39
N THR A 20 7.37 -2.58 -5.73
CA THR A 20 6.66 -1.65 -4.84
C THR A 20 5.36 -1.21 -5.51
N GLY A 21 4.25 -1.79 -5.06
CA GLY A 21 2.91 -1.34 -5.41
C GLY A 21 2.40 -0.25 -4.47
N ARG A 22 1.20 0.24 -4.77
CA ARG A 22 0.45 1.21 -3.96
C ARG A 22 -0.98 0.75 -3.75
N ASP A 23 -1.55 1.01 -2.57
CA ASP A 23 -2.94 0.71 -2.28
C ASP A 23 -3.63 1.96 -1.74
N HIS A 24 -4.88 2.15 -2.11
CA HIS A 24 -5.69 3.24 -1.59
C HIS A 24 -6.09 2.93 -0.14
N ALA A 25 -5.56 3.71 0.80
CA ALA A 25 -5.59 3.36 2.21
C ALA A 25 -7.01 3.39 2.79
N ALA A 26 -7.85 4.38 2.44
CA ALA A 26 -9.26 4.35 2.84
C ALA A 26 -10.04 3.16 2.25
N LEU A 27 -9.85 2.83 0.96
CA LEU A 27 -10.54 1.71 0.31
C LEU A 27 -10.07 0.32 0.79
N ALA A 28 -8.99 0.24 1.57
CA ALA A 28 -8.57 -1.02 2.20
C ALA A 28 -9.44 -1.38 3.42
N ILE A 29 -10.04 -0.39 4.09
CA ILE A 29 -10.96 -0.57 5.23
C ILE A 29 -12.43 -0.30 4.88
N LEU A 30 -12.70 0.29 3.71
CA LEU A 30 -14.05 0.55 3.21
C LEU A 30 -14.44 -0.56 2.22
N PRO A 31 -15.45 -1.40 2.52
CA PRO A 31 -15.84 -2.48 1.64
C PRO A 31 -16.58 -1.89 0.42
N PHE A 32 -16.12 -2.24 -0.77
CA PHE A 32 -16.78 -1.90 -2.04
C PHE A 32 -17.06 -3.14 -2.91
N THR A 33 -16.82 -4.33 -2.34
CA THR A 33 -17.14 -5.61 -2.95
C THR A 33 -17.95 -6.47 -1.99
N VAL A 34 -18.71 -7.42 -2.52
CA VAL A 34 -19.49 -8.39 -1.75
C VAL A 34 -19.16 -9.81 -2.17
N ALA A 35 -19.08 -10.75 -1.21
CA ALA A 35 -18.69 -12.14 -1.46
C ALA A 35 -19.66 -12.88 -2.40
N SER A 36 -20.95 -12.57 -2.32
CA SER A 36 -21.99 -13.06 -3.23
C SER A 36 -22.62 -11.88 -3.95
N GLY A 37 -22.25 -11.67 -5.22
CA GLY A 37 -22.71 -10.55 -6.05
C GLY A 37 -24.21 -10.59 -6.37
N GLY A 38 -25.03 -9.97 -5.51
CA GLY A 38 -26.43 -9.70 -5.77
C GLY A 38 -26.65 -8.41 -6.57
N THR A 39 -27.89 -8.11 -6.92
CA THR A 39 -28.30 -6.84 -7.55
C THR A 39 -28.99 -5.89 -6.58
N GLU A 40 -29.28 -6.35 -5.36
CA GLU A 40 -29.92 -5.56 -4.32
C GLU A 40 -28.89 -4.70 -3.58
N PRO A 41 -29.26 -3.48 -3.15
CA PRO A 41 -28.39 -2.65 -2.33
C PRO A 41 -27.95 -3.36 -1.04
N VAL A 42 -26.70 -3.19 -0.66
CA VAL A 42 -26.13 -3.78 0.57
C VAL A 42 -25.58 -2.68 1.47
N THR A 43 -26.08 -2.61 2.71
CA THR A 43 -25.55 -1.69 3.73
C THR A 43 -24.63 -2.45 4.68
N VAL A 44 -23.40 -1.94 4.83
CA VAL A 44 -22.38 -2.49 5.71
C VAL A 44 -22.04 -1.46 6.77
N ALA A 45 -22.20 -1.83 8.05
CA ALA A 45 -21.85 -0.98 9.17
C ALA A 45 -21.11 -1.77 10.26
N TYR A 46 -19.96 -1.26 10.69
CA TYR A 46 -19.18 -1.83 11.79
C TYR A 46 -18.24 -0.81 12.43
N GLN A 47 -17.64 -1.21 13.55
CA GLN A 47 -16.55 -0.51 14.19
C GLN A 47 -15.35 -1.44 14.31
N MET A 48 -14.16 -0.89 14.12
CA MET A 48 -12.90 -1.60 14.32
C MET A 48 -11.84 -0.62 14.83
N GLU A 49 -10.78 -1.16 15.41
CA GLU A 49 -9.58 -0.39 15.68
C GLU A 49 -8.78 -0.22 14.39
N VAL A 50 -8.34 1.00 14.09
CA VAL A 50 -7.46 1.35 12.97
C VAL A 50 -6.41 2.28 13.56
N ASP A 51 -5.13 1.91 13.48
CA ASP A 51 -4.04 2.72 14.02
C ASP A 51 -4.23 3.08 15.51
N GLU A 52 -4.66 2.11 16.32
CA GLU A 52 -4.98 2.26 17.76
C GLU A 52 -6.13 3.24 18.04
N GLN A 53 -6.98 3.53 17.05
CA GLN A 53 -8.16 4.37 17.20
C GLN A 53 -9.42 3.66 16.71
N THR A 54 -10.51 3.74 17.49
CA THR A 54 -11.79 3.21 17.05
C THR A 54 -12.33 4.02 15.87
N ARG A 55 -12.54 3.36 14.74
CA ARG A 55 -13.16 3.93 13.55
C ARG A 55 -14.50 3.27 13.30
N ARG A 56 -15.48 4.08 12.88
CA ARG A 56 -16.77 3.60 12.37
C ARG A 56 -16.72 3.60 10.85
N VAL A 57 -17.13 2.49 10.25
CA VAL A 57 -17.37 2.36 8.82
C VAL A 57 -18.86 2.10 8.64
N SER A 58 -19.51 2.89 7.79
CA SER A 58 -20.92 2.75 7.47
C SER A 58 -21.13 3.16 6.02
N VAL A 59 -21.38 2.20 5.13
CA VAL A 59 -21.55 2.45 3.69
C VAL A 59 -22.73 1.66 3.14
N THR A 60 -23.38 2.19 2.12
CA THR A 60 -24.33 1.47 1.27
C THR A 60 -23.74 1.32 -0.11
N LEU A 61 -23.73 0.09 -0.61
CA LEU A 61 -23.31 -0.26 -1.95
C LEU A 61 -24.56 -0.50 -2.78
N ASP A 62 -24.66 0.19 -3.90
CA ASP A 62 -25.78 0.07 -4.84
C ASP A 62 -25.25 0.07 -6.28
N THR A 63 -26.03 -0.47 -7.20
CA THR A 63 -25.77 -0.45 -8.64
C THR A 63 -27.07 -0.20 -9.38
N ALA A 64 -27.01 0.29 -10.62
CA ALA A 64 -28.20 0.37 -11.47
C ALA A 64 -28.92 -1.00 -11.54
N ARG A 65 -30.27 -0.98 -11.49
CA ARG A 65 -31.11 -2.20 -11.56
C ARG A 65 -30.64 -3.07 -12.72
N SER A 66 -30.37 -4.36 -12.47
CA SER A 66 -29.80 -5.39 -13.37
C SER A 66 -28.29 -5.58 -13.40
N VAL A 67 -27.50 -4.67 -12.82
CA VAL A 67 -26.05 -4.90 -12.63
C VAL A 67 -25.82 -5.55 -11.28
N ARG A 68 -24.92 -6.55 -11.22
CA ARG A 68 -24.51 -7.16 -9.95
C ARG A 68 -23.47 -6.27 -9.27
N LEU A 69 -23.52 -6.23 -7.94
CA LEU A 69 -22.48 -5.60 -7.12
C LEU A 69 -21.09 -6.19 -7.45
N PRO A 70 -20.02 -5.38 -7.35
CA PRO A 70 -18.66 -5.87 -7.53
C PRO A 70 -18.32 -7.01 -6.57
N MET A 71 -17.58 -7.98 -7.08
CA MET A 71 -17.08 -9.12 -6.32
C MET A 71 -15.60 -8.94 -6.00
N PRO A 72 -15.02 -9.69 -5.03
CA PRO A 72 -13.61 -9.58 -4.68
C PRO A 72 -12.63 -9.69 -5.86
N SER A 73 -13.00 -10.40 -6.93
CA SER A 73 -12.19 -10.47 -8.16
C SER A 73 -12.08 -9.14 -8.93
N ASP A 74 -13.07 -8.26 -8.80
CA ASP A 74 -13.12 -6.95 -9.48
C ASP A 74 -12.19 -5.95 -8.77
N GLN A 75 -12.00 -6.11 -7.46
CA GLN A 75 -11.04 -5.33 -6.69
C GLN A 75 -9.61 -5.51 -7.22
N THR A 76 -9.21 -6.71 -7.63
CA THR A 76 -7.87 -6.90 -8.22
C THR A 76 -7.69 -6.07 -9.49
N VAL A 77 -8.74 -5.92 -10.31
CA VAL A 77 -8.71 -5.06 -11.51
C VAL A 77 -8.55 -3.59 -11.12
N LEU A 78 -9.34 -3.12 -10.15
CA LEU A 78 -9.21 -1.76 -9.61
C LEU A 78 -7.78 -1.48 -9.14
N LEU A 79 -7.20 -2.43 -8.39
CA LEU A 79 -5.84 -2.31 -7.87
C LEU A 79 -4.79 -2.28 -8.99
N GLY A 80 -4.93 -3.10 -10.03
CA GLY A 80 -4.03 -3.07 -11.19
C GLY A 80 -4.10 -1.73 -11.94
N LEU A 81 -5.30 -1.18 -12.11
CA LEU A 81 -5.50 0.15 -12.70
C LEU A 81 -4.87 1.25 -11.83
N LEU A 82 -4.98 1.16 -10.51
CA LEU A 82 -4.29 2.07 -9.59
C LEU A 82 -2.76 1.97 -9.72
N GLN A 83 -2.20 0.77 -9.89
CA GLN A 83 -0.76 0.62 -10.12
C GLN A 83 -0.33 1.37 -11.38
N LEU A 84 -1.11 1.30 -12.46
CA LEU A 84 -0.83 2.03 -13.70
C LEU A 84 -0.90 3.54 -13.50
N SER A 85 -1.92 4.05 -12.81
CA SER A 85 -2.07 5.48 -12.51
C SER A 85 -0.91 6.04 -11.69
N LEU A 86 -0.40 5.25 -10.73
CA LEU A 86 0.61 5.69 -9.77
C LEU A 86 2.04 5.47 -10.23
N ARG A 87 2.26 5.09 -11.50
CA ARG A 87 3.59 5.07 -12.13
C ARG A 87 4.14 6.48 -12.39
N VAL A 88 3.26 7.48 -12.45
CA VAL A 88 3.64 8.88 -12.64
C VAL A 88 3.50 9.65 -11.32
N PRO A 89 4.33 10.68 -11.07
CA PRO A 89 4.26 11.44 -9.83
C PRO A 89 2.92 12.14 -9.59
N GLU A 90 2.27 12.58 -10.66
CA GLU A 90 0.99 13.29 -10.64
C GLU A 90 -0.05 12.49 -11.43
N PRO A 91 -0.79 11.56 -10.77
CA PRO A 91 -1.84 10.80 -11.42
C PRO A 91 -2.98 11.72 -11.88
N SER A 92 -3.46 11.52 -13.09
CA SER A 92 -4.56 12.31 -13.65
C SER A 92 -5.92 11.66 -13.40
N GLU A 93 -6.99 12.44 -13.52
CA GLU A 93 -8.37 11.95 -13.48
C GLU A 93 -8.64 10.83 -14.50
N ARG A 94 -7.99 10.88 -15.67
CA ARG A 94 -8.17 9.88 -16.73
C ARG A 94 -6.93 9.02 -16.87
N LEU A 95 -7.08 7.72 -16.68
CA LEU A 95 -6.03 6.75 -16.98
C LEU A 95 -6.23 6.23 -18.41
N HIS A 96 -5.20 6.41 -19.25
CA HIS A 96 -5.06 5.72 -20.53
C HIS A 96 -4.15 4.50 -20.36
N PHE A 97 -4.54 3.36 -20.93
CA PHE A 97 -3.76 2.12 -20.83
C PHE A 97 -4.05 1.19 -22.01
N SER A 98 -3.18 0.21 -22.25
CA SER A 98 -3.48 -0.93 -23.11
C SER A 98 -3.87 -2.15 -22.27
N ARG A 99 -4.63 -3.08 -22.85
CA ARG A 99 -4.97 -4.34 -22.15
C ARG A 99 -3.73 -5.15 -21.80
N ARG A 100 -2.73 -5.12 -22.69
CA ARG A 100 -1.41 -5.73 -22.45
C ARG A 100 -0.79 -5.20 -21.17
N ASP A 101 -0.67 -3.88 -21.02
CA ASP A 101 -0.04 -3.28 -19.83
C ASP A 101 -0.75 -3.68 -18.54
N LEU A 102 -2.09 -3.70 -18.56
CA LEU A 102 -2.87 -4.09 -17.39
C LEU A 102 -2.74 -5.60 -17.11
N PHE A 103 -2.75 -6.45 -18.13
CA PHE A 103 -2.63 -7.89 -17.96
C PHE A 103 -1.24 -8.29 -17.48
N ASP A 104 -0.20 -7.60 -17.93
CA ASP A 104 1.15 -7.74 -17.41
C ASP A 104 1.20 -7.38 -15.92
N VAL A 105 0.63 -6.22 -15.54
CA VAL A 105 0.51 -5.79 -14.12
C VAL A 105 -0.21 -6.83 -13.27
N LEU A 106 -1.31 -7.38 -13.79
CA LEU A 106 -2.14 -8.35 -13.08
C LEU A 106 -1.61 -9.79 -13.13
N GLN A 107 -0.53 -10.03 -13.89
CA GLN A 107 -0.04 -11.36 -14.24
C GLN A 107 -1.13 -12.28 -14.82
N TRP A 108 -2.11 -11.69 -15.50
CA TRP A 108 -3.09 -12.44 -16.27
C TRP A 108 -2.43 -12.75 -17.60
N GLY A 109 -1.86 -13.94 -17.76
CA GLY A 109 -1.28 -14.36 -19.05
C GLY A 109 -2.28 -14.25 -20.22
N ASN A 110 -1.91 -14.76 -21.40
CA ASN A 110 -2.76 -14.71 -22.62
C ASN A 110 -4.02 -15.60 -22.57
N ARG A 111 -4.74 -15.65 -21.45
CA ARG A 111 -6.01 -16.34 -21.30
C ARG A 111 -7.07 -15.67 -22.17
N HIS A 112 -7.81 -16.49 -22.92
CA HIS A 112 -8.84 -16.03 -23.84
C HIS A 112 -10.04 -15.35 -23.15
N ASP A 113 -10.18 -15.47 -21.83
CA ASP A 113 -11.27 -14.86 -21.04
C ASP A 113 -10.92 -13.49 -20.41
N GLY A 114 -9.65 -13.06 -20.48
CA GLY A 114 -9.18 -11.84 -19.81
C GLY A 114 -9.93 -10.58 -20.26
N TYR A 115 -10.28 -10.48 -21.55
CA TYR A 115 -11.08 -9.37 -22.07
C TYR A 115 -12.48 -9.33 -21.45
N THR A 116 -13.18 -10.48 -21.43
CA THR A 116 -14.52 -10.59 -20.85
C THR A 116 -14.48 -10.26 -19.36
N ARG A 117 -13.50 -10.79 -18.64
CA ARG A 117 -13.28 -10.52 -17.21
C ARG A 117 -13.05 -9.03 -16.95
N LEU A 118 -12.18 -8.38 -17.71
CA LEU A 118 -11.92 -6.95 -17.59
C LEU A 118 -13.17 -6.11 -17.87
N ARG A 119 -13.87 -6.40 -18.98
CA ARG A 119 -15.09 -5.70 -19.38
C ARG A 119 -16.18 -5.80 -18.31
N GLU A 120 -16.38 -7.00 -17.76
CA GLU A 120 -17.36 -7.23 -16.71
C GLU A 120 -17.00 -6.54 -15.39
N ALA A 121 -15.71 -6.58 -15.00
CA ALA A 121 -15.23 -5.88 -13.80
C ALA A 121 -15.43 -4.36 -13.94
N LEU A 122 -15.00 -3.77 -15.06
CA LEU A 122 -15.18 -2.34 -15.33
C LEU A 122 -16.67 -1.95 -15.39
N HIS A 123 -17.52 -2.80 -15.98
CA HIS A 123 -18.95 -2.55 -15.99
C HIS A 123 -19.55 -2.50 -14.57
N ARG A 124 -19.20 -3.45 -13.70
CA ARG A 124 -19.66 -3.46 -12.30
C ARG A 124 -19.08 -2.29 -11.49
N LEU A 125 -17.79 -2.00 -11.64
CA LEU A 125 -17.12 -0.90 -10.95
C LEU A 125 -17.67 0.47 -11.36
N ALA A 126 -18.00 0.66 -12.64
CA ALA A 126 -18.59 1.90 -13.12
C ALA A 126 -20.08 2.04 -12.78
N ALA A 127 -20.78 0.94 -12.61
CA ALA A 127 -22.17 0.95 -12.14
C ALA A 127 -22.28 1.13 -10.61
N LEU A 128 -21.21 0.88 -9.86
CA LEU A 128 -21.21 0.95 -8.40
C LEU A 128 -21.37 2.41 -7.94
N VAL A 129 -22.34 2.59 -7.06
CA VAL A 129 -22.54 3.78 -6.24
C VAL A 129 -22.23 3.41 -4.78
N ILE A 130 -21.37 4.19 -4.14
CA ILE A 130 -21.03 4.06 -2.72
C ILE A 130 -21.60 5.26 -1.98
N THR A 131 -22.55 5.04 -1.09
CA THR A 131 -23.08 6.07 -0.19
C THR A 131 -22.44 5.92 1.18
N MET A 132 -21.67 6.92 1.60
CA MET A 132 -20.98 6.92 2.90
C MET A 132 -21.85 7.57 3.97
N HIS A 133 -22.05 6.88 5.10
CA HIS A 133 -22.82 7.34 6.27
C HIS A 133 -21.92 7.61 7.48
N SER A 134 -20.60 7.58 7.28
CA SER A 134 -19.58 7.87 8.28
C SER A 134 -18.44 8.63 7.61
N GLU A 135 -17.75 9.47 8.38
CA GLU A 135 -16.58 10.20 7.92
C GLU A 135 -15.49 9.24 7.42
N VAL A 136 -15.01 9.46 6.19
CA VAL A 136 -13.85 8.77 5.63
C VAL A 136 -12.64 9.65 5.85
N LEU A 137 -11.58 9.05 6.42
CA LEU A 137 -10.33 9.73 6.69
C LEU A 137 -9.20 9.08 5.89
N ALA A 138 -8.34 9.91 5.33
CA ALA A 138 -7.07 9.49 4.79
C ALA A 138 -6.15 8.95 5.89
N ARG A 139 -5.10 8.23 5.50
CA ARG A 139 -4.08 7.66 6.39
C ARG A 139 -3.40 8.71 7.28
N ASP A 140 -3.30 9.95 6.82
CA ASP A 140 -2.73 11.07 7.58
C ASP A 140 -3.75 11.75 8.51
N GLY A 141 -5.00 11.30 8.53
CA GLY A 141 -6.09 11.81 9.36
C GLY A 141 -6.90 12.95 8.75
N ARG A 142 -6.57 13.45 7.56
CA ARG A 142 -7.42 14.43 6.86
C ARG A 142 -8.74 13.78 6.43
N ALA A 143 -9.83 14.53 6.55
CA ALA A 143 -11.14 14.07 6.12
C ALA A 143 -11.34 14.24 4.62
N TYR A 144 -12.01 13.26 4.02
CA TYR A 144 -12.58 13.42 2.68
C TYR A 144 -13.70 14.46 2.73
N GLN A 145 -13.76 15.31 1.71
CA GLN A 145 -14.68 16.43 1.57
C GLN A 145 -16.11 15.94 1.32
N GLN A 146 -16.26 14.82 0.61
CA GLN A 146 -17.55 14.27 0.21
C GLN A 146 -18.24 13.52 1.35
N ARG A 147 -18.79 14.26 2.33
CA ARG A 147 -19.66 13.70 3.37
C ARG A 147 -21.10 13.60 2.86
N ASP A 148 -21.76 12.48 3.13
CA ASP A 148 -23.17 12.21 2.79
C ASP A 148 -23.51 12.22 1.28
N GLN A 149 -22.51 12.01 0.41
CA GLN A 149 -22.71 11.90 -1.04
C GLN A 149 -22.50 10.48 -1.55
N ALA A 150 -23.30 10.14 -2.55
CA ALA A 150 -23.11 8.97 -3.39
C ALA A 150 -21.92 9.23 -4.32
N VAL A 151 -20.88 8.40 -4.22
CA VAL A 151 -19.64 8.52 -5.00
C VAL A 151 -19.41 7.27 -5.85
N HIS A 152 -18.66 7.43 -6.93
CA HIS A 152 -18.23 6.34 -7.80
C HIS A 152 -16.74 6.05 -7.63
N LEU A 153 -16.34 4.80 -7.90
CA LEU A 153 -14.92 4.45 -8.06
C LEU A 153 -14.42 4.75 -9.48
N VAL A 154 -15.27 4.50 -10.47
CA VAL A 154 -15.01 4.72 -11.90
C VAL A 154 -16.25 5.43 -12.47
N ASP A 155 -16.08 6.62 -13.03
CA ASP A 155 -17.19 7.38 -13.63
C ASP A 155 -17.49 6.90 -15.05
N ARG A 156 -16.44 6.54 -15.79
CA ARG A 156 -16.53 6.16 -17.21
C ARG A 156 -15.39 5.25 -17.58
N TYR A 157 -15.63 4.37 -18.56
CA TYR A 157 -14.59 3.59 -19.19
C TYR A 157 -14.85 3.42 -20.68
N ASP A 158 -13.79 3.10 -21.41
CA ASP A 158 -13.83 2.63 -22.80
C ASP A 158 -12.78 1.54 -22.98
N ILE A 159 -13.16 0.46 -23.65
CA ILE A 159 -12.26 -0.66 -23.93
C ILE A 159 -12.21 -0.84 -25.43
N GLY A 160 -11.07 -0.47 -26.03
CA GLY A 160 -10.87 -0.58 -27.47
C GLY A 160 -10.98 -2.04 -27.98
N ASN A 161 -11.39 -2.16 -29.25
CA ASN A 161 -11.46 -3.43 -29.96
C ASN A 161 -10.06 -3.84 -30.46
N GLY A 162 -9.52 -4.96 -29.97
CA GLY A 162 -8.16 -5.45 -30.31
C GLY A 162 -7.16 -5.37 -29.14
N TYR A 163 -6.19 -6.29 -29.10
CA TYR A 163 -5.35 -6.53 -27.91
C TYR A 163 -4.54 -5.29 -27.49
N ASP A 164 -4.04 -4.52 -28.46
CA ASP A 164 -3.29 -3.28 -28.24
C ASP A 164 -4.14 -2.01 -28.45
N ALA A 165 -5.47 -2.15 -28.49
CA ALA A 165 -6.35 -1.00 -28.65
C ALA A 165 -6.31 -0.13 -27.39
N PRO A 166 -6.32 1.22 -27.55
CA PRO A 166 -6.31 2.12 -26.43
C PRO A 166 -7.57 1.92 -25.60
N CYS A 167 -7.39 1.80 -24.29
CA CYS A 167 -8.45 1.79 -23.30
C CYS A 167 -8.32 3.04 -22.43
N PHE A 168 -9.41 3.46 -21.81
CA PHE A 168 -9.34 4.46 -20.77
C PHE A 168 -10.37 4.23 -19.67
N ILE A 169 -10.08 4.76 -18.49
CA ILE A 169 -11.05 5.00 -17.43
C ILE A 169 -10.98 6.44 -16.97
N VAL A 170 -12.10 6.95 -16.46
CA VAL A 170 -12.19 8.18 -15.68
C VAL A 170 -12.44 7.77 -14.24
N TRP A 171 -11.51 8.11 -13.35
CA TRP A 171 -11.62 7.83 -11.93
C TRP A 171 -12.75 8.62 -11.31
N GLY A 172 -13.55 8.00 -10.46
CA GLY A 172 -14.60 8.70 -9.71
C GLY A 172 -14.06 9.50 -8.52
N ASP A 173 -14.94 10.30 -7.90
CA ASP A 173 -14.58 11.31 -6.89
C ASP A 173 -13.70 10.76 -5.76
N ILE A 174 -14.05 9.61 -5.19
CA ILE A 174 -13.32 9.07 -4.03
C ILE A 174 -11.86 8.74 -4.38
N VAL A 175 -11.59 8.27 -5.60
CA VAL A 175 -10.23 7.96 -6.04
C VAL A 175 -9.46 9.24 -6.38
N ARG A 176 -10.11 10.21 -7.04
CA ARG A 176 -9.51 11.52 -7.33
C ARG A 176 -9.14 12.27 -6.06
N GLU A 177 -10.01 12.23 -5.06
CA GLU A 177 -9.73 12.81 -3.76
C GLU A 177 -8.59 12.07 -3.06
N GLY A 178 -8.52 10.75 -3.18
CA GLY A 178 -7.35 9.97 -2.77
C GLY A 178 -6.05 10.48 -3.40
N PHE A 179 -6.04 10.81 -4.70
CA PHE A 179 -4.88 11.43 -5.36
C PHE A 179 -4.51 12.79 -4.75
N ALA A 180 -5.50 13.67 -4.55
CA ALA A 180 -5.26 14.99 -3.97
C ALA A 180 -4.77 14.92 -2.51
N LEU A 181 -5.27 13.94 -1.74
CA LEU A 181 -4.84 13.71 -0.36
C LEU A 181 -3.52 12.92 -0.28
N GLY A 182 -3.10 12.24 -1.35
CA GLY A 182 -1.96 11.31 -1.28
C GLY A 182 -2.26 10.08 -0.41
N ASP A 183 -3.51 9.62 -0.39
CA ASP A 183 -4.00 8.53 0.47
C ASP A 183 -3.61 7.12 -0.02
N PHE A 184 -2.36 6.97 -0.45
CA PHE A 184 -1.83 5.73 -1.01
C PHE A 184 -0.69 5.19 -0.15
N LYS A 185 -0.91 4.03 0.47
CA LYS A 185 0.11 3.29 1.20
C LYS A 185 0.93 2.43 0.26
N ARG A 186 2.19 2.16 0.63
CA ARG A 186 2.99 1.13 -0.06
C ARG A 186 2.28 -0.23 0.08
N LEU A 187 2.41 -1.05 -0.95
CA LEU A 187 1.88 -2.41 -0.99
C LEU A 187 2.94 -3.31 -1.60
N ASP A 188 3.13 -4.50 -1.03
CA ASP A 188 3.90 -5.54 -1.72
C ASP A 188 2.99 -6.15 -2.81
N TRP A 189 3.20 -5.69 -4.05
CA TRP A 189 2.36 -6.06 -5.18
C TRP A 189 2.54 -7.53 -5.56
N ASP A 190 3.79 -7.99 -5.58
CA ASP A 190 4.12 -9.36 -5.94
C ASP A 190 3.55 -10.34 -4.91
N LEU A 191 3.65 -10.01 -3.62
CA LEU A 191 2.99 -10.76 -2.56
C LEU A 191 1.48 -10.77 -2.72
N LEU A 192 0.84 -9.61 -2.96
CA LEU A 192 -0.60 -9.53 -3.15
C LEU A 192 -1.04 -10.50 -4.25
N LEU A 193 -0.35 -10.52 -5.39
CA LEU A 193 -0.65 -11.44 -6.49
C LEU A 193 -0.37 -12.91 -6.11
N ALA A 194 0.74 -13.17 -5.40
CA ALA A 194 1.12 -14.51 -4.96
C ALA A 194 0.11 -15.16 -4.01
N LEU A 195 -0.63 -14.36 -3.22
CA LEU A 195 -1.70 -14.88 -2.35
C LEU A 195 -2.80 -15.61 -3.14
N GLY A 196 -3.03 -15.24 -4.41
CA GLY A 196 -3.90 -15.93 -5.37
C GLY A 196 -5.40 -15.96 -5.05
N ASN A 197 -5.79 -15.77 -3.79
CA ASN A 197 -7.16 -15.83 -3.29
C ASN A 197 -7.67 -14.42 -2.93
N PRO A 198 -8.84 -13.99 -3.45
CA PRO A 198 -9.36 -12.65 -3.18
C PRO A 198 -9.62 -12.33 -1.70
N THR A 199 -10.00 -13.31 -0.88
CA THR A 199 -10.20 -13.13 0.56
C THR A 199 -8.87 -12.94 1.28
N ALA A 200 -7.84 -13.72 0.93
CA ALA A 200 -6.49 -13.54 1.47
C ALA A 200 -5.91 -12.16 1.06
N MET A 201 -6.11 -11.75 -0.19
CA MET A 201 -5.72 -10.41 -0.66
C MET A 201 -6.43 -9.30 0.14
N GLN A 202 -7.73 -9.42 0.39
CA GLN A 202 -8.47 -8.43 1.16
C GLN A 202 -8.07 -8.40 2.64
N LEU A 203 -7.78 -9.57 3.24
CA LEU A 203 -7.21 -9.65 4.59
C LEU A 203 -5.84 -8.95 4.65
N TYR A 204 -4.95 -9.21 3.69
CA TYR A 204 -3.64 -8.57 3.63
C TYR A 204 -3.78 -7.04 3.56
N ARG A 205 -4.62 -6.53 2.65
CA ARG A 205 -4.88 -5.08 2.52
C ARG A 205 -5.42 -4.48 3.81
N LEU A 206 -6.37 -5.17 4.46
CA LEU A 206 -6.96 -4.74 5.72
C LEU A 206 -5.91 -4.68 6.83
N LEU A 207 -5.16 -5.77 7.04
CA LEU A 207 -4.15 -5.86 8.10
C LEU A 207 -3.04 -4.83 7.93
N ASP A 208 -2.54 -4.67 6.70
CA ASP A 208 -1.55 -3.64 6.38
C ASP A 208 -2.09 -2.23 6.62
N ARG A 209 -3.39 -1.99 6.33
CA ARG A 209 -4.01 -0.68 6.60
C ARG A 209 -4.22 -0.41 8.08
N VAL A 210 -4.72 -1.36 8.87
CA VAL A 210 -5.09 -1.12 10.28
C VAL A 210 -3.88 -1.00 11.21
N THR A 211 -2.69 -1.35 10.73
CA THR A 211 -1.44 -1.32 11.49
C THR A 211 -0.40 -0.35 10.95
N LEU A 212 -0.80 0.63 10.13
CA LEU A 212 0.15 1.63 9.63
C LEU A 212 0.80 2.44 10.77
N ALA A 213 0.19 2.56 11.96
CA ALA A 213 0.81 3.20 13.12
C ALA A 213 1.92 2.39 13.83
N GLY A 214 2.32 1.23 13.30
CA GLY A 214 3.39 0.40 13.89
C GLY A 214 2.91 -0.60 14.95
N GLY A 215 1.59 -0.82 15.06
CA GLY A 215 1.03 -1.83 15.94
C GLY A 215 1.49 -3.24 15.52
N GLN A 216 1.90 -4.05 16.51
CA GLN A 216 2.32 -5.45 16.32
C GLN A 216 1.21 -6.45 16.66
N GLU A 217 0.10 -5.96 17.20
CA GLU A 217 -1.07 -6.78 17.50
C GLU A 217 -2.32 -6.03 17.05
N TRP A 218 -3.26 -6.75 16.43
CA TRP A 218 -4.56 -6.19 16.07
C TRP A 218 -5.69 -7.11 16.48
N ARG A 219 -6.72 -6.54 17.11
CA ARG A 219 -7.86 -7.29 17.67
C ARG A 219 -9.16 -6.87 17.00
N ILE A 220 -9.97 -7.85 16.60
CA ILE A 220 -11.27 -7.59 15.97
C ILE A 220 -12.28 -8.70 16.27
N GLY A 221 -13.55 -8.33 16.44
CA GLY A 221 -14.64 -9.30 16.51
C GLY A 221 -14.98 -9.91 15.15
N TRP A 222 -15.44 -11.16 15.13
CA TRP A 222 -15.73 -11.89 13.88
C TRP A 222 -16.77 -11.19 12.98
N ARG A 223 -17.76 -10.49 13.56
CA ARG A 223 -18.79 -9.75 12.78
C ARG A 223 -18.18 -8.55 12.04
N PRO A 224 -17.51 -7.59 12.72
CA PRO A 224 -16.76 -6.54 12.02
C PRO A 224 -15.78 -7.06 10.98
N LEU A 225 -15.07 -8.16 11.29
CA LEU A 225 -14.12 -8.77 10.35
C LEU A 225 -14.82 -9.32 9.10
N ALA A 226 -15.90 -10.09 9.26
CA ALA A 226 -16.69 -10.58 8.14
C ALA A 226 -17.17 -9.43 7.23
N SER A 227 -17.74 -8.38 7.84
CA SER A 227 -18.20 -7.19 7.12
C SER A 227 -17.08 -6.47 6.37
N ALA A 228 -15.89 -6.33 6.97
CA ALA A 228 -14.72 -5.71 6.34
C ALA A 228 -14.17 -6.51 5.15
N LEU A 229 -14.41 -7.83 5.14
CA LEU A 229 -14.06 -8.73 4.04
C LEU A 229 -15.16 -8.82 2.96
N GLY A 230 -16.22 -8.01 3.04
CA GLY A 230 -17.35 -8.05 2.13
C GLY A 230 -18.24 -9.29 2.30
N MET A 231 -18.12 -9.99 3.42
CA MET A 231 -18.95 -11.15 3.76
C MET A 231 -20.11 -10.72 4.66
N SER A 232 -21.31 -11.29 4.46
CA SER A 232 -22.43 -11.05 5.37
C SER A 232 -22.25 -11.83 6.67
N PRO A 233 -22.19 -11.18 7.85
CA PRO A 233 -22.12 -11.87 9.13
C PRO A 233 -23.31 -12.80 9.38
N GLU A 234 -24.48 -12.47 8.84
CA GLU A 234 -25.74 -13.22 8.97
C GLU A 234 -25.68 -14.57 8.24
N SER A 235 -24.77 -14.71 7.27
CA SER A 235 -24.53 -15.97 6.57
C SER A 235 -23.87 -17.04 7.46
N TYR A 236 -23.40 -16.66 8.65
CA TYR A 236 -22.73 -17.55 9.59
C TYR A 236 -23.58 -17.75 10.85
N ALA A 237 -24.06 -18.98 11.05
CA ALA A 237 -24.86 -19.33 12.23
C ALA A 237 -24.12 -19.14 13.57
N ARG A 238 -22.78 -19.28 13.57
CA ARG A 238 -21.95 -19.15 14.77
C ARG A 238 -20.53 -18.69 14.42
N PRO A 239 -19.81 -18.04 15.37
CA PRO A 239 -18.44 -17.57 15.16
C PRO A 239 -17.47 -18.66 14.69
N ALA A 240 -17.63 -19.89 15.20
CA ALA A 240 -16.80 -21.03 14.83
C ALA A 240 -16.91 -21.39 13.33
N ARG A 241 -18.08 -21.16 12.70
CA ARG A 241 -18.25 -21.44 11.27
C ARG A 241 -17.53 -20.40 10.42
N PHE A 242 -17.57 -19.14 10.82
CA PHE A 242 -16.79 -18.08 10.18
C PHE A 242 -15.29 -18.37 10.30
N ARG A 243 -14.82 -18.75 11.51
CA ARG A 243 -13.43 -19.17 11.71
C ARG A 243 -13.01 -20.27 10.74
N GLN A 244 -13.79 -21.35 10.60
CA GLN A 244 -13.47 -22.45 9.67
C GLN A 244 -13.32 -22.00 8.21
N VAL A 245 -14.09 -20.99 7.80
CA VAL A 245 -14.00 -20.42 6.44
C VAL A 245 -12.75 -19.55 6.30
N LEU A 246 -12.38 -18.82 7.34
CA LEU A 246 -11.26 -17.88 7.30
C LEU A 246 -9.90 -18.56 7.51
N GLU A 247 -9.84 -19.63 8.28
CA GLU A 247 -8.61 -20.31 8.73
C GLU A 247 -7.64 -20.64 7.58
N PRO A 248 -8.06 -21.20 6.42
CA PRO A 248 -7.13 -21.46 5.31
C PRO A 248 -6.48 -20.19 4.74
N HIS A 249 -7.19 -19.05 4.77
CA HIS A 249 -6.66 -17.77 4.32
C HIS A 249 -5.69 -17.17 5.32
N LEU A 250 -5.91 -17.39 6.62
CA LEU A 250 -4.99 -16.96 7.67
C LEU A 250 -3.70 -17.78 7.66
N GLU A 251 -3.81 -19.09 7.44
CA GLU A 251 -2.67 -19.98 7.24
C GLU A 251 -1.84 -19.53 6.04
N THR A 252 -2.48 -19.19 4.92
CA THR A 252 -1.79 -18.61 3.75
C THR A 252 -1.01 -17.34 4.13
N LEU A 253 -1.61 -16.41 4.90
CA LEU A 253 -0.91 -15.20 5.34
C LEU A 253 0.27 -15.48 6.26
N ALA A 254 0.17 -16.49 7.14
CA ALA A 254 1.26 -16.91 8.02
C ALA A 254 2.39 -17.60 7.24
N GLU A 255 2.07 -18.48 6.28
CA GLU A 255 3.04 -19.12 5.38
C GLU A 255 3.84 -18.11 4.57
N HIS A 256 3.15 -17.08 4.11
CA HIS A 256 3.76 -15.95 3.42
C HIS A 256 4.41 -14.95 4.40
N GLU A 257 4.46 -15.18 5.72
CA GLU A 257 5.05 -14.27 6.72
C GLU A 257 4.45 -12.83 6.73
N VAL A 258 3.18 -12.66 6.34
CA VAL A 258 2.42 -11.40 6.53
C VAL A 258 2.08 -11.20 8.00
N ILE A 259 1.76 -12.30 8.68
CA ILE A 259 1.51 -12.35 10.12
C ILE A 259 2.43 -13.39 10.76
N ASP A 260 2.86 -13.15 11.99
CA ASP A 260 3.59 -14.14 12.79
C ASP A 260 2.66 -15.25 13.29
N GLY A 261 1.38 -14.95 13.40
CA GLY A 261 0.35 -15.90 13.77
C GLY A 261 -0.98 -15.23 14.06
N PHE A 262 -1.95 -16.04 14.46
CA PHE A 262 -3.25 -15.56 14.91
C PHE A 262 -3.79 -16.42 16.03
N GLU A 263 -4.58 -15.80 16.90
CA GLU A 263 -5.30 -16.48 17.96
C GLU A 263 -6.80 -16.21 17.85
N TYR A 264 -7.56 -17.08 18.50
CA TYR A 264 -9.01 -16.99 18.55
C TYR A 264 -9.50 -17.10 19.98
N GLU A 265 -9.96 -15.97 20.52
CA GLU A 265 -10.44 -15.85 21.89
C GLU A 265 -11.93 -16.20 22.03
N ARG A 266 -12.36 -16.41 23.29
CA ARG A 266 -13.78 -16.57 23.63
C ARG A 266 -14.59 -15.37 23.14
N GLY A 267 -15.82 -15.62 22.68
CA GLY A 267 -16.69 -14.58 22.14
C GLY A 267 -16.47 -14.27 20.65
N GLY A 268 -15.55 -14.98 19.99
CA GLY A 268 -15.31 -14.82 18.55
C GLY A 268 -14.48 -13.60 18.21
N ARG A 269 -13.43 -13.37 18.99
CA ARG A 269 -12.46 -12.31 18.72
C ARG A 269 -11.19 -12.93 18.13
N PHE A 270 -10.72 -12.33 17.05
CA PHE A 270 -9.45 -12.65 16.41
C PHE A 270 -8.39 -11.71 16.95
N VAL A 271 -7.21 -12.27 17.20
CA VAL A 271 -6.00 -11.54 17.56
C VAL A 271 -4.96 -11.88 16.50
N PHE A 272 -4.46 -10.87 15.81
CA PHE A 272 -3.45 -11.02 14.78
C PHE A 272 -2.12 -10.51 15.31
N HIS A 273 -1.08 -11.34 15.22
CA HIS A 273 0.30 -10.97 15.55
C HIS A 273 0.98 -10.54 14.25
N ILE A 274 1.30 -9.25 14.15
CA ILE A 274 1.67 -8.58 12.90
C ILE A 274 3.13 -8.17 12.99
N ARG A 275 3.90 -8.58 11.99
CA ARG A 275 5.30 -8.20 11.88
C ARG A 275 5.41 -6.78 11.34
N ASN A 276 5.71 -5.84 12.24
CA ASN A 276 5.73 -4.41 11.92
C ASN A 276 6.99 -3.71 12.45
N TYR A 277 8.13 -4.41 12.37
CA TYR A 277 9.41 -4.01 12.98
C TYR A 277 9.80 -2.57 12.64
N LEU A 278 9.89 -2.24 11.34
CA LEU A 278 10.37 -0.93 10.90
C LEU A 278 9.51 0.22 11.44
N ARG A 279 8.18 0.12 11.32
CA ARG A 279 7.25 1.16 11.79
C ARG A 279 7.27 1.28 13.32
N ALA A 280 7.39 0.15 14.03
CA ALA A 280 7.58 0.16 15.48
C ALA A 280 8.89 0.86 15.89
N GLN A 281 9.99 0.60 15.19
CA GLN A 281 11.28 1.26 15.43
C GLN A 281 11.24 2.75 15.11
N ILE A 282 10.64 3.14 13.98
CA ILE A 282 10.46 4.56 13.64
C ILE A 282 9.64 5.28 14.72
N ARG A 283 8.54 4.67 15.17
CA ARG A 283 7.74 5.23 16.27
C ARG A 283 8.55 5.39 17.55
N ARG A 284 9.34 4.38 17.94
CA ARG A 284 10.25 4.47 19.09
C ARG A 284 11.19 5.66 18.97
N VAL A 285 11.87 5.81 17.83
CA VAL A 285 12.82 6.91 17.59
C VAL A 285 12.12 8.27 17.62
N LEU A 286 10.92 8.39 17.05
CA LEU A 286 10.12 9.62 17.13
C LEU A 286 9.82 10.00 18.58
N GLU A 287 9.38 9.04 19.40
CA GLU A 287 9.04 9.25 20.80
C GLU A 287 10.28 9.61 21.64
N GLU A 288 11.44 8.97 21.38
CA GLU A 288 12.73 9.31 22.00
C GLU A 288 13.21 10.74 21.67
N LEU A 289 12.86 11.23 20.48
CA LEU A 289 13.12 12.61 20.05
C LEU A 289 12.06 13.61 20.57
N GLY A 290 11.15 13.16 21.43
CA GLY A 290 10.16 14.00 22.10
C GLY A 290 8.87 14.22 21.31
N VAL A 291 8.60 13.44 20.26
CA VAL A 291 7.29 13.46 19.58
C VAL A 291 6.25 12.81 20.49
N TYR A 292 5.15 13.51 20.74
CA TYR A 292 4.04 12.99 21.53
C TYR A 292 3.45 11.72 20.89
N GLY A 293 3.22 10.64 21.66
CA GLY A 293 2.85 9.32 21.15
C GLY A 293 1.71 9.31 20.12
N PRO A 294 0.55 9.96 20.36
CA PRO A 294 -0.50 10.11 19.35
C PRO A 294 -0.06 10.79 18.05
N ALA A 295 0.84 11.78 18.11
CA ALA A 295 1.41 12.41 16.93
C ALA A 295 2.38 11.46 16.21
N ALA A 296 3.21 10.72 16.95
CA ALA A 296 4.10 9.71 16.38
C ALA A 296 3.30 8.64 15.61
N ARG A 297 2.20 8.12 16.19
CA ARG A 297 1.29 7.21 15.51
C ARG A 297 0.73 7.79 14.21
N GLN A 298 0.27 9.04 14.24
CA GLN A 298 -0.27 9.70 13.06
C GLN A 298 0.79 9.93 11.98
N LEU A 299 2.05 10.22 12.36
CA LEU A 299 3.15 10.35 11.41
C LEU A 299 3.45 9.01 10.74
N VAL A 300 3.63 7.95 11.52
CA VAL A 300 3.95 6.62 10.99
C VAL A 300 2.80 6.07 10.12
N ALA A 301 1.55 6.33 10.51
CA ALA A 301 0.40 5.96 9.68
C ALA A 301 0.29 6.81 8.40
N GLY A 302 0.56 8.12 8.52
CA GLY A 302 0.31 9.10 7.48
C GLY A 302 1.37 9.20 6.39
N TYR A 303 2.62 8.82 6.68
CA TYR A 303 3.78 9.10 5.81
C TYR A 303 4.62 7.85 5.58
N ASP A 304 5.25 7.76 4.41
CA ASP A 304 6.10 6.61 4.07
C ASP A 304 7.37 6.63 4.91
N GLU A 305 7.89 5.44 5.23
CA GLU A 305 9.00 5.25 6.16
C GLU A 305 10.24 6.07 5.77
N PRO A 306 10.72 6.06 4.50
CA PRO A 306 11.88 6.85 4.09
C PRO A 306 11.72 8.35 4.36
N ALA A 307 10.50 8.89 4.13
CA ALA A 307 10.23 10.30 4.34
C ALA A 307 10.34 10.68 5.82
N ILE A 308 9.88 9.82 6.72
CA ILE A 308 10.01 10.06 8.18
C ILE A 308 11.48 9.92 8.59
N MET A 309 12.14 8.84 8.15
CA MET A 309 13.55 8.54 8.47
C MET A 309 14.48 9.68 8.04
N ALA A 310 14.30 10.21 6.82
CA ALA A 310 15.12 11.31 6.33
C ALA A 310 14.90 12.61 7.11
N GLN A 311 13.67 12.88 7.57
CA GLN A 311 13.39 14.07 8.40
C GLN A 311 13.98 13.96 9.80
N VAL A 312 13.97 12.74 10.37
CA VAL A 312 14.65 12.44 11.64
C VAL A 312 16.16 12.60 11.48
N ASP A 313 16.73 11.98 10.45
CA ASP A 313 18.16 12.05 10.16
C ASP A 313 18.62 13.50 9.96
N CYS A 314 17.86 14.29 9.20
CA CYS A 314 18.15 15.70 8.97
C CYS A 314 18.03 16.56 10.24
N LEU A 315 17.19 16.17 11.21
CA LEU A 315 17.14 16.84 12.52
C LEU A 315 18.40 16.54 13.34
N GLN A 316 18.94 15.32 13.25
CA GLN A 316 20.10 14.87 14.03
C GLN A 316 21.43 15.32 13.41
N HIS A 317 21.55 15.27 12.09
CA HIS A 317 22.80 15.44 11.34
C HIS A 317 22.79 16.60 10.34
N GLY A 318 21.64 17.21 10.10
CA GLY A 318 21.51 18.32 9.16
C GLY A 318 21.88 19.69 9.73
N THR A 319 21.65 20.74 8.93
CA THR A 319 21.91 22.15 9.29
C THR A 319 20.66 22.86 9.84
N ARG A 320 19.62 22.10 10.19
CA ARG A 320 18.38 22.68 10.71
C ARG A 320 18.62 23.37 12.06
N PRO A 321 17.81 24.39 12.38
CA PRO A 321 17.80 24.95 13.73
C PRO A 321 17.64 23.82 14.75
N ARG A 322 18.30 23.92 15.90
CA ARG A 322 18.09 23.02 17.03
C ARG A 322 16.96 23.58 17.90
N PRO A 323 15.67 23.26 17.62
CA PRO A 323 14.56 23.82 18.38
C PRO A 323 14.62 23.34 19.83
N LYS A 324 14.06 24.15 20.75
CA LYS A 324 13.83 23.70 22.13
C LYS A 324 12.83 22.53 22.19
N GLU A 325 11.88 22.51 21.26
CA GLU A 325 10.84 21.48 21.14
C GLU A 325 11.07 20.65 19.86
N ALA A 326 12.07 19.76 19.91
CA ALA A 326 12.45 18.89 18.80
C ALA A 326 11.27 18.08 18.24
N GLY A 327 10.44 17.50 19.10
CA GLY A 327 9.29 16.71 18.69
C GLY A 327 8.24 17.50 17.90
N GLY A 328 7.86 18.69 18.37
CA GLY A 328 6.90 19.55 17.66
C GLY A 328 7.42 19.99 16.29
N TYR A 329 8.70 20.36 16.23
CA TYR A 329 9.36 20.72 14.99
C TYR A 329 9.41 19.54 14.00
N LEU A 330 9.72 18.34 14.48
CA LEU A 330 9.79 17.14 13.64
C LEU A 330 8.43 16.76 13.05
N VAL A 331 7.35 16.90 13.84
CA VAL A 331 5.97 16.70 13.34
C VAL A 331 5.68 17.61 12.16
N THR A 332 5.99 18.89 12.28
CA THR A 332 5.79 19.86 11.20
C THR A 332 6.70 19.55 10.01
N ALA A 333 7.97 19.22 10.25
CA ALA A 333 8.93 18.92 9.19
C ALA A 333 8.51 17.71 8.33
N VAL A 334 7.93 16.67 8.93
CA VAL A 334 7.37 15.52 8.19
C VAL A 334 6.13 15.93 7.41
N ARG A 335 5.18 16.63 8.04
CA ARG A 335 3.90 17.02 7.41
C ARG A 335 4.08 17.98 6.24
N GLU A 336 4.95 18.96 6.41
CA GLU A 336 5.23 20.01 5.43
C GLU A 336 6.39 19.65 4.49
N ARG A 337 6.97 18.44 4.64
CA ARG A 337 8.09 17.94 3.83
C ARG A 337 9.24 18.94 3.74
N TYR A 338 9.75 19.37 4.89
CA TYR A 338 10.84 20.34 4.94
C TYR A 338 12.03 19.86 4.11
N GLU A 339 12.66 20.80 3.42
CA GLU A 339 13.85 20.56 2.63
C GLU A 339 14.93 19.88 3.50
N LEU A 340 15.54 18.84 2.96
CA LEU A 340 16.66 18.16 3.58
C LEU A 340 17.92 19.00 3.37
N ARG A 341 18.51 19.51 4.46
CA ARG A 341 19.69 20.38 4.41
C ARG A 341 20.77 19.83 5.31
N TYR A 342 21.94 19.62 4.74
CA TYR A 342 23.10 19.07 5.42
C TYR A 342 24.34 19.93 5.21
N PRO A 343 25.35 19.81 6.09
CA PRO A 343 26.65 20.45 5.89
C PRO A 343 27.33 20.00 4.59
N GLU A 344 28.25 20.81 4.05
CA GLU A 344 28.99 20.47 2.82
C GLU A 344 29.87 19.22 2.99
N ASP A 345 30.31 18.94 4.21
CA ASP A 345 31.11 17.77 4.57
C ASP A 345 30.26 16.51 4.88
N GLU A 346 28.93 16.57 4.74
CA GLU A 346 28.04 15.43 5.00
C GLU A 346 28.39 14.16 4.20
N PRO A 347 28.72 14.23 2.89
CA PRO A 347 29.14 13.06 2.14
C PRO A 347 30.36 12.36 2.76
N ALA A 348 31.38 13.14 3.14
CA ALA A 348 32.59 12.61 3.77
C ALA A 348 32.29 12.03 5.16
N ALA A 349 31.42 12.69 5.94
CA ALA A 349 30.99 12.17 7.23
C ALA A 349 30.20 10.85 7.10
N PHE A 350 29.37 10.73 6.06
CA PHE A 350 28.66 9.48 5.76
C PHE A 350 29.61 8.36 5.37
N VAL A 351 30.61 8.63 4.51
CA VAL A 351 31.64 7.65 4.16
C VAL A 351 32.40 7.20 5.41
N GLY A 352 32.79 8.13 6.29
CA GLY A 352 33.44 7.80 7.55
C GLY A 352 32.58 6.88 8.45
N LEU A 353 31.26 7.13 8.54
CA LEU A 353 30.33 6.22 9.24
C LEU A 353 30.27 4.85 8.56
N TRP A 354 30.16 4.84 7.24
CA TRP A 354 30.06 3.63 6.42
C TRP A 354 31.29 2.74 6.57
N GLU A 355 32.48 3.35 6.68
CA GLU A 355 33.75 2.66 6.85
C GLU A 355 33.87 1.93 8.21
N LEU A 356 33.08 2.30 9.21
CA LEU A 356 33.05 1.62 10.51
C LEU A 356 32.31 0.27 10.49
N LEU A 357 31.47 0.05 9.48
CA LEU A 357 30.68 -1.17 9.33
C LEU A 357 31.52 -2.28 8.70
N GLY A 358 31.29 -3.53 9.11
CA GLY A 358 31.83 -4.71 8.42
C GLY A 358 31.22 -4.92 7.03
N ASP A 359 31.87 -5.70 6.17
CA ASP A 359 31.41 -5.91 4.78
C ASP A 359 29.99 -6.49 4.71
N GLU A 360 29.65 -7.42 5.60
CA GLU A 360 28.31 -8.00 5.68
C GLU A 360 27.26 -6.97 6.13
N GLU A 361 27.57 -6.17 7.14
CA GLU A 361 26.67 -5.09 7.61
C GLU A 361 26.43 -4.06 6.51
N ARG A 362 27.49 -3.63 5.81
CA ARG A 362 27.37 -2.72 4.66
C ARG A 362 26.43 -3.30 3.59
N ARG A 363 26.60 -4.57 3.24
CA ARG A 363 25.72 -5.25 2.28
C ARG A 363 24.26 -5.22 2.74
N LEU A 364 23.99 -5.60 3.99
CA LEU A 364 22.64 -5.65 4.54
C LEU A 364 21.99 -4.26 4.63
N TYR A 365 22.68 -3.25 5.15
CA TYR A 365 22.14 -1.89 5.21
C TYR A 365 21.93 -1.27 3.83
N HIS A 366 22.81 -1.55 2.88
CA HIS A 366 22.64 -1.12 1.49
C HIS A 366 21.40 -1.77 0.85
N GLU A 367 21.26 -3.09 0.95
CA GLU A 367 20.07 -3.81 0.45
C GLU A 367 18.78 -3.30 1.13
N ALA A 368 18.82 -3.05 2.44
CA ALA A 368 17.69 -2.49 3.18
C ALA A 368 17.34 -1.08 2.67
N GLY A 369 18.35 -0.23 2.45
CA GLY A 369 18.20 1.10 1.86
C GLY A 369 17.56 1.04 0.47
N LEU A 370 18.04 0.14 -0.41
CA LEU A 370 17.48 -0.03 -1.75
C LEU A 370 15.99 -0.37 -1.69
N ARG A 371 15.63 -1.32 -0.82
CA ARG A 371 14.23 -1.73 -0.60
C ARG A 371 13.37 -0.56 -0.12
N LEU A 372 13.86 0.20 0.87
CA LEU A 372 13.09 1.27 1.47
C LEU A 372 12.90 2.45 0.52
N CYS A 373 13.96 2.88 -0.16
CA CYS A 373 13.92 3.97 -1.11
C CYS A 373 13.35 3.58 -2.48
N GLY A 374 13.10 2.29 -2.74
CA GLY A 374 12.59 1.80 -4.02
C GLY A 374 13.60 1.92 -5.17
N VAL A 375 14.90 1.91 -4.84
CA VAL A 375 15.98 1.92 -5.82
C VAL A 375 16.16 0.50 -6.36
N ARG A 376 16.15 0.33 -7.67
CA ARG A 376 16.16 -0.99 -8.32
C ARG A 376 17.56 -1.57 -8.46
N ASP A 377 18.51 -0.72 -8.84
CA ASP A 377 19.87 -1.14 -9.14
C ASP A 377 20.74 -1.02 -7.90
N SER A 378 21.67 -1.97 -7.76
CA SER A 378 22.68 -1.91 -6.72
C SER A 378 23.49 -0.63 -6.87
N LEU A 379 23.54 0.21 -5.83
CA LEU A 379 24.40 1.38 -5.86
C LEU A 379 25.88 0.97 -5.82
N PHE A 380 26.24 -0.18 -5.23
CA PHE A 380 27.60 -0.72 -5.37
C PHE A 380 28.02 -1.00 -6.83
N GLU A 381 27.07 -1.38 -7.69
CA GLU A 381 27.36 -1.70 -9.09
C GLU A 381 27.39 -0.46 -9.98
N THR A 382 26.60 0.56 -9.62
CA THR A 382 26.45 1.79 -10.40
C THR A 382 27.37 2.91 -9.91
N ASN A 383 27.74 2.91 -8.63
CA ASN A 383 28.62 3.88 -7.99
C ASN A 383 29.17 3.38 -6.63
N ASP A 384 30.42 2.90 -6.63
CA ASP A 384 31.06 2.31 -5.45
C ASP A 384 31.37 3.31 -4.33
N ASP A 385 31.42 4.61 -4.63
CA ASP A 385 31.56 5.68 -3.65
C ASP A 385 30.22 6.00 -2.95
N PRO A 386 30.07 5.72 -1.64
CA PRO A 386 28.84 6.02 -0.91
C PRO A 386 28.55 7.52 -0.77
N GLY A 387 29.58 8.36 -0.90
CA GLY A 387 29.46 9.83 -0.78
C GLY A 387 28.64 10.47 -1.90
N VAL A 388 28.47 9.80 -3.03
CA VAL A 388 27.75 10.30 -4.21
C VAL A 388 26.37 9.66 -4.39
N TRP A 389 25.95 8.78 -3.48
CA TRP A 389 24.60 8.23 -3.46
C TRP A 389 23.53 9.33 -3.32
N PRO A 390 22.26 9.06 -3.67
CA PRO A 390 21.19 10.05 -3.45
C PRO A 390 21.10 10.48 -1.98
N LEU A 391 20.85 11.76 -1.72
CA LEU A 391 20.80 12.31 -0.36
C LEU A 391 19.81 11.57 0.54
N GLU A 392 18.61 11.30 0.03
CA GLU A 392 17.58 10.56 0.77
C GLU A 392 18.02 9.13 1.12
N PHE A 393 18.78 8.48 0.23
CA PHE A 393 19.33 7.16 0.47
C PHE A 393 20.35 7.17 1.61
N ARG A 394 21.31 8.11 1.58
CA ARG A 394 22.27 8.29 2.68
C ARG A 394 21.57 8.59 4.00
N ALA A 395 20.55 9.45 3.99
CA ALA A 395 19.78 9.79 5.18
C ALA A 395 19.05 8.57 5.77
N VAL A 396 18.42 7.74 4.94
CA VAL A 396 17.74 6.50 5.36
C VAL A 396 18.74 5.48 5.92
N VAL A 397 19.87 5.27 5.26
CA VAL A 397 20.91 4.35 5.73
C VAL A 397 21.53 4.83 7.03
N ARG A 398 21.91 6.11 7.12
CA ARG A 398 22.43 6.70 8.37
C ARG A 398 21.42 6.63 9.50
N PHE A 399 20.13 6.90 9.23
CA PHE A 399 19.07 6.69 10.21
C PHE A 399 19.08 5.26 10.76
N MET A 400 19.14 4.24 9.89
CA MET A 400 19.12 2.84 10.32
C MET A 400 20.33 2.52 11.20
N VAL A 401 21.53 2.90 10.74
CA VAL A 401 22.79 2.64 11.45
C VAL A 401 22.82 3.35 12.80
N CYS A 402 22.54 4.66 12.83
CA CYS A 402 22.64 5.47 14.04
C CYS A 402 21.57 5.16 15.08
N ASN A 403 20.43 4.59 14.69
CA ASN A 403 19.35 4.22 15.60
C ASN A 403 19.28 2.71 15.88
N GLY A 404 20.28 1.94 15.42
CA GLY A 404 20.42 0.51 15.70
C GLY A 404 19.29 -0.34 15.13
N LEU A 405 18.82 -0.02 13.93
CA LEU A 405 17.84 -0.84 13.23
C LEU A 405 18.53 -2.07 12.66
N ASP A 406 17.93 -3.23 12.87
CA ASP A 406 18.37 -4.50 12.29
C ASP A 406 18.01 -4.54 10.79
N PRO A 407 19.01 -4.50 9.89
CA PRO A 407 18.74 -4.53 8.46
C PRO A 407 18.16 -5.86 7.99
N GLU A 408 18.40 -6.98 8.69
CA GLU A 408 17.82 -8.28 8.33
C GLU A 408 16.30 -8.27 8.55
N GLU A 409 15.84 -7.72 9.68
CA GLU A 409 14.41 -7.54 9.94
C GLU A 409 13.75 -6.55 8.97
N VAL A 410 14.48 -5.53 8.51
CA VAL A 410 14.02 -4.63 7.44
C VAL A 410 13.98 -5.33 6.08
N LEU A 411 14.89 -6.27 5.82
CA LEU A 411 14.98 -7.03 4.56
C LEU A 411 14.06 -8.24 4.52
N ARG A 412 13.62 -8.72 5.67
CA ARG A 412 12.74 -9.88 5.78
C ARG A 412 11.50 -9.64 4.92
N ARG A 413 11.35 -10.46 3.87
CA ARG A 413 10.21 -10.40 2.97
C ARG A 413 9.20 -11.45 3.38
N PRO A 414 7.91 -11.13 3.26
CA PRO A 414 6.90 -12.13 3.06
C PRO A 414 7.36 -13.11 1.96
N ARG A 415 7.42 -14.41 2.27
CA ARG A 415 7.93 -15.41 1.32
C ARG A 415 6.96 -15.47 0.13
N ALA A 416 7.37 -15.03 -1.06
CA ALA A 416 6.64 -15.41 -2.26
C ALA A 416 6.95 -16.89 -2.53
N LEU A 417 5.96 -17.78 -2.37
CA LEU A 417 6.10 -19.15 -2.85
C LEU A 417 6.33 -19.07 -4.36
N VAL A 418 7.48 -19.56 -4.82
CA VAL A 418 7.73 -19.78 -6.24
C VAL A 418 6.61 -20.70 -6.71
N ALA A 419 5.69 -20.18 -7.53
CA ALA A 419 4.63 -20.97 -8.11
C ALA A 419 5.28 -22.17 -8.80
N GLY A 420 5.09 -23.35 -8.21
CA GLY A 420 5.65 -24.58 -8.72
C GLY A 420 5.26 -24.71 -10.19
N GLY A 421 6.26 -24.86 -11.05
CA GLY A 421 6.04 -25.33 -12.41
C GLY A 421 5.34 -26.68 -12.32
N VAL A 422 4.03 -26.68 -12.57
CA VAL A 422 3.29 -27.89 -12.87
C VAL A 422 3.38 -28.03 -14.38
N GLY A 423 4.20 -29.00 -14.81
CA GLY A 423 4.28 -29.44 -16.20
C GLY A 423 3.06 -30.21 -16.66
#